data_AF-A0A3D0NXN1-F1
#
_entry.id   AF-A0A3D0NXN1-F1
#
_cell.length_a   1.000
_cell.length_b   1.000
_cell.length_c   1.000
_cell.angle_alpha   90.00
_cell.angle_beta   90.00
_cell.angle_gamma   90.00
#
_symmetry.space_group_name_H-M   'P 1'
#
loop_
_entity.id
_entity.type
_entity.pdbx_description
1 polymer ?
#
loop_
_entity_poly.entity_id
_entity_poly.type
_entity_poly.pdbx_seq_one_letter_code
_entity_poly.pdbx_strand_id
1 'polypeptide(L)'
;MSPEAPVPVVRLKRDTYAPGGAANVAANVVGLGAEAFVVGYVGDDAESELLRQAFQNSGISADHLISGTAYPTAVKTRIIAHSQQVVRVDKEPYEGLGERHEDESIAALKALLPMAGSVVI
;
A
#
# COMPACT_ATOMS: atom_id res chain seq x y z
N MET A 1 3.94 -19.04 26.08
CA MET A 1 4.20 -20.10 25.08
C MET A 1 2.88 -20.75 24.74
N SER A 2 2.60 -21.01 23.46
CA SER A 2 1.37 -21.72 23.08
C SER A 2 1.37 -23.14 23.66
N PRO A 3 0.24 -23.64 24.20
CA PRO A 3 0.12 -25.03 24.61
C PRO A 3 0.07 -26.01 23.43
N GLU A 4 -0.17 -25.53 22.21
CA GLU A 4 -0.35 -26.34 21.00
C GLU A 4 0.95 -26.54 20.20
N ALA A 5 1.90 -25.60 20.31
CA ALA A 5 3.20 -25.64 19.64
C ALA A 5 4.21 -24.72 20.35
N PRO A 6 5.53 -24.92 20.22
CA PRO A 6 6.55 -24.07 20.85
C PRO A 6 6.71 -22.71 20.13
N VAL A 7 5.60 -21.99 19.97
CA VAL A 7 5.52 -20.70 19.28
C VAL A 7 5.17 -19.58 20.26
N PRO A 8 5.67 -18.35 20.01
CA PRO A 8 5.28 -17.19 20.80
C PRO A 8 3.80 -16.86 20.57
N VAL A 9 3.13 -16.42 21.65
CA VAL A 9 1.76 -15.90 21.59
C VAL A 9 1.83 -14.41 21.90
N VAL A 10 1.33 -13.59 20.98
CA VAL A 10 1.29 -12.13 21.14
C VAL A 10 -0.15 -11.70 21.34
N ARG A 11 -0.42 -10.92 22.39
CA ARG A 11 -1.72 -10.28 22.60
C ARG A 11 -1.73 -8.94 21.87
N LEU A 12 -2.68 -8.77 20.96
CA LEU A 12 -2.92 -7.51 20.27
C LEU A 12 -3.27 -6.41 21.28
N LYS A 13 -2.51 -5.31 21.27
CA LYS A 13 -2.77 -4.13 22.11
C LYS A 13 -3.14 -2.89 21.30
N ARG A 14 -2.58 -2.77 20.10
CA ARG A 14 -2.75 -1.63 19.20
C ARG A 14 -2.41 -2.07 17.79
N ASP A 15 -3.22 -1.60 16.84
CA ASP A 15 -2.95 -1.67 15.41
C ASP A 15 -2.84 -0.26 14.83
N THR A 16 -1.99 -0.13 13.81
CA THR A 16 -1.76 1.12 13.07
C THR A 16 -1.56 0.80 11.61
N TYR A 17 -2.13 1.64 10.75
CA TYR A 17 -2.01 1.53 9.30
C TYR A 17 -1.29 2.77 8.77
N ALA A 18 -0.42 2.56 7.78
CA ALA A 18 0.33 3.61 7.12
C ALA A 18 0.52 3.22 5.64
N PRO A 19 0.62 4.21 4.73
CA PRO A 19 0.92 3.91 3.34
C PRO A 19 2.30 3.25 3.23
N GLY A 20 2.44 2.26 2.34
CA GLY A 20 3.68 1.55 2.05
C GLY A 20 4.18 1.80 0.63
N GLY A 21 5.37 1.29 0.28
CA GLY A 21 5.88 1.34 -1.10
C GLY A 21 5.84 2.73 -1.73
N ALA A 22 5.31 2.82 -2.95
CA ALA A 22 5.14 4.08 -3.68
C ALA A 22 4.25 5.09 -2.93
N ALA A 23 3.22 4.63 -2.22
CA ALA A 23 2.38 5.52 -1.43
C ALA A 23 3.11 6.19 -0.26
N ASN A 24 4.06 5.48 0.37
CA ASN A 24 4.92 6.07 1.40
C ASN A 24 5.84 7.15 0.81
N VAL A 25 6.35 6.91 -0.42
CA VAL A 25 7.14 7.91 -1.14
C VAL A 25 6.29 9.15 -1.42
N ALA A 26 5.07 8.97 -1.91
CA ALA A 26 4.14 10.07 -2.15
C ALA A 26 3.80 10.85 -0.87
N ALA A 27 3.58 10.16 0.25
CA ALA A 27 3.36 10.81 1.54
C ALA A 27 4.55 11.68 1.97
N ASN A 28 5.77 11.23 1.74
CA ASN A 28 6.96 12.04 2.00
C ASN A 28 7.04 13.26 1.06
N VAL A 29 6.74 13.09 -0.23
CA VAL A 29 6.71 14.20 -1.20
C VAL A 29 5.68 15.27 -0.79
N VAL A 30 4.48 14.85 -0.40
CA VAL A 30 3.46 15.77 0.12
C VAL A 30 3.88 16.42 1.43
N GLY A 31 4.51 15.66 2.34
CA GLY A 31 5.07 16.20 3.58
C GLY A 31 6.17 17.25 3.38
N LEU A 32 6.84 17.27 2.22
CA LEU A 32 7.80 18.28 1.83
C LEU A 32 7.16 19.52 1.16
N GLY A 33 5.84 19.54 1.01
CA GLY A 33 5.09 20.66 0.44
C GLY A 33 4.88 20.60 -1.08
N ALA A 34 5.16 19.46 -1.71
CA ALA A 34 4.89 19.23 -3.13
C ALA A 34 3.60 18.45 -3.35
N GLU A 35 3.10 18.42 -4.59
CA GLU A 35 1.97 17.56 -4.99
C GLU A 35 2.49 16.21 -5.48
N ALA A 36 1.76 15.13 -5.20
CA ALA A 36 2.09 13.79 -5.67
C ALA A 36 0.86 13.08 -6.23
N PHE A 37 1.02 12.50 -7.43
CA PHE A 37 0.06 11.57 -8.02
C PHE A 37 0.53 10.14 -7.82
N VAL A 38 -0.37 9.23 -7.42
CA VAL A 38 -0.05 7.83 -7.20
C VAL A 38 -0.88 6.96 -8.13
N VAL A 39 -0.20 6.29 -9.06
CA VAL A 39 -0.79 5.25 -9.90
C VAL A 39 -0.38 3.90 -9.33
N GLY A 40 -1.35 3.02 -9.09
CA GLY A 40 -1.08 1.68 -8.59
C GLY A 40 -2.33 0.84 -8.52
N TYR A 41 -2.14 -0.47 -8.50
CA TYR A 41 -3.24 -1.43 -8.38
C TYR A 41 -3.57 -1.73 -6.91
N VAL A 42 -4.86 -1.81 -6.61
CA VAL A 42 -5.39 -2.25 -5.32
C VAL A 42 -6.48 -3.30 -5.53
N GLY A 43 -6.65 -4.17 -4.55
CA GLY A 43 -7.77 -5.09 -4.52
C GLY A 43 -9.10 -4.37 -4.24
N ASP A 44 -10.21 -5.03 -4.56
CA ASP A 44 -11.53 -4.70 -4.01
C ASP A 44 -11.68 -5.35 -2.62
N ASP A 45 -10.88 -4.89 -1.66
CA ASP A 45 -10.79 -5.44 -0.31
C ASP A 45 -10.71 -4.36 0.78
N ALA A 46 -10.86 -4.75 2.04
CA ALA A 46 -10.86 -3.82 3.16
C ALA A 46 -9.53 -3.05 3.29
N GLU A 47 -8.43 -3.65 2.84
CA GLU A 47 -7.12 -3.04 2.89
C GLU A 47 -6.93 -1.92 1.84
N SER A 48 -7.65 -1.95 0.72
CA SER A 48 -7.68 -0.81 -0.21
C SER A 48 -8.37 0.39 0.42
N GLU A 49 -9.46 0.19 1.16
CA GLU A 49 -10.14 1.26 1.90
C GLU A 49 -9.27 1.87 2.99
N LEU A 50 -8.49 1.04 3.69
CA LEU A 50 -7.49 1.53 4.64
C LEU A 50 -6.40 2.38 3.96
N LEU A 51 -5.97 1.98 2.75
CA LEU A 51 -5.02 2.77 1.97
C LEU A 51 -5.62 4.11 1.53
N ARG A 52 -6.88 4.12 1.06
CA ARG A 52 -7.61 5.35 0.67
C ARG A 52 -7.74 6.31 1.84
N GLN A 53 -8.06 5.82 3.04
CA GLN A 53 -8.07 6.64 4.25
C GLN A 53 -6.69 7.19 4.59
N ALA A 54 -5.64 6.37 4.44
CA ALA A 54 -4.27 6.80 4.68
C ALA A 54 -3.81 7.89 3.69
N PHE A 55 -4.26 7.81 2.42
CA PHE A 55 -4.03 8.84 1.40
C PHE A 55 -4.71 10.14 1.79
N GLN A 56 -5.99 10.07 2.16
CA GLN A 56 -6.76 11.24 2.60
C GLN A 56 -6.11 11.93 3.80
N ASN A 57 -5.65 11.16 4.79
CA ASN A 57 -4.94 11.68 5.96
C ASN A 57 -3.57 12.32 5.61
N SER A 58 -2.97 11.91 4.50
CA SER A 58 -1.67 12.41 4.02
C SER A 58 -1.81 13.49 2.95
N GLY A 59 -3.03 13.92 2.59
CA GLY A 59 -3.27 14.90 1.53
C GLY A 59 -2.99 14.39 0.11
N ILE A 60 -3.03 13.07 -0.10
CA ILE A 60 -2.81 12.42 -1.40
C ILE A 60 -4.17 12.07 -2.02
N SER A 61 -4.35 12.31 -3.33
CA SER A 61 -5.54 11.81 -4.06
C SER A 61 -5.44 10.31 -4.33
N ALA A 62 -6.55 9.60 -4.14
CA ALA A 62 -6.69 8.17 -4.46
C ALA A 62 -7.37 7.92 -5.83
N ASP A 63 -7.57 8.96 -6.64
CA ASP A 63 -8.32 8.90 -7.89
C ASP A 63 -7.65 8.05 -8.98
N HIS A 64 -6.34 7.82 -8.84
CA HIS A 64 -5.54 7.05 -9.80
C HIS A 64 -5.17 5.65 -9.28
N LEU A 65 -5.80 5.21 -8.18
CA LEU A 65 -5.74 3.82 -7.75
C LEU A 65 -6.68 2.97 -8.61
N ILE A 66 -6.10 2.03 -9.34
CA ILE A 66 -6.81 1.08 -10.19
C ILE A 66 -7.29 -0.07 -9.30
N SER A 67 -8.60 -0.27 -9.19
CA SER A 67 -9.17 -1.32 -8.36
C SER A 67 -9.55 -2.55 -9.19
N GLY A 68 -9.36 -3.74 -8.63
CA GLY A 68 -9.92 -4.95 -9.22
C GLY A 68 -9.88 -6.16 -8.30
N THR A 69 -10.40 -7.27 -8.78
CA THR A 69 -10.59 -8.50 -7.98
C THR A 69 -9.54 -9.57 -8.26
N ALA A 70 -8.63 -9.33 -9.20
CA ALA A 70 -7.64 -10.32 -9.63
C ALA A 70 -6.55 -10.54 -8.58
N TYR A 71 -6.21 -9.49 -7.81
CA TYR A 71 -5.16 -9.56 -6.81
C TYR A 71 -5.57 -8.81 -5.52
N PRO A 72 -5.08 -9.25 -4.35
CA PRO A 72 -5.32 -8.53 -3.11
C PRO A 72 -4.54 -7.20 -3.07
N THR A 73 -5.01 -6.26 -2.26
CA THR A 73 -4.18 -5.09 -1.91
C THR A 73 -2.92 -5.55 -1.18
N ALA A 74 -1.77 -5.04 -1.63
CA ALA A 74 -0.47 -5.38 -1.04
C ALA A 74 -0.36 -4.84 0.39
N VAL A 75 -0.09 -5.72 1.36
CA VAL A 75 0.05 -5.37 2.78
C VAL A 75 1.25 -6.07 3.41
N LYS A 76 2.01 -5.30 4.21
CA LYS A 76 3.13 -5.77 5.02
C LYS A 76 2.81 -5.59 6.49
N THR A 77 2.34 -6.65 7.15
CA THR A 77 2.01 -6.63 8.57
C THR A 77 3.24 -6.98 9.39
N ARG A 78 3.64 -6.08 10.30
CA ARG A 78 4.73 -6.31 11.25
C ARG A 78 4.16 -6.54 12.64
N ILE A 79 4.35 -7.74 13.19
CA ILE A 79 3.97 -8.05 14.57
C ILE A 79 5.14 -7.69 15.48
N ILE A 80 4.92 -6.75 16.40
CA ILE A 80 5.94 -6.23 17.32
C ILE A 80 5.57 -6.61 18.74
N ALA A 81 6.50 -7.22 19.48
CA ALA A 81 6.37 -7.52 20.90
C ALA A 81 7.67 -7.18 21.63
N HIS A 82 7.57 -6.65 22.85
CA HIS A 82 8.75 -6.22 23.64
C HIS A 82 9.71 -5.32 22.86
N SER A 83 9.18 -4.38 22.06
CA SER A 83 9.93 -3.46 21.20
C SER A 83 10.78 -4.14 20.11
N GLN A 84 10.50 -5.41 19.80
CA GLN A 84 11.17 -6.18 18.75
C GLN A 84 10.16 -6.71 17.73
N GLN A 85 10.54 -6.73 16.45
CA GLN A 85 9.73 -7.35 15.41
C GLN A 85 9.84 -8.88 15.54
N VAL A 86 8.72 -9.54 15.77
CA VAL A 86 8.64 -11.00 15.95
C VAL A 86 8.42 -11.72 14.62
N VAL A 87 7.47 -11.23 13.83
CA VAL A 87 7.15 -11.81 12.53
C VAL A 87 6.67 -10.73 11.57
N ARG A 88 6.92 -10.98 10.27
CA ARG A 88 6.38 -10.20 9.18
C ARG A 88 5.48 -11.10 8.34
N VAL A 89 4.28 -10.63 8.06
CA VAL A 89 3.33 -11.30 7.17
C VAL A 89 3.12 -10.42 5.96
N ASP A 90 3.38 -10.99 4.78
CA ASP A 90 3.31 -10.28 3.52
C ASP A 90 2.11 -10.85 2.73
N LYS A 91 1.11 -10.01 2.45
CA LYS A 91 -0.01 -10.30 1.56
C LYS A 91 0.25 -9.53 0.27
N GLU A 92 0.62 -10.21 -0.80
CA GLU A 92 0.93 -9.60 -2.10
C GLU A 92 0.41 -10.48 -3.23
N PRO A 93 0.24 -9.91 -4.45
CA PRO A 93 0.08 -10.72 -5.66
C PRO A 93 1.23 -11.74 -5.78
N TYR A 94 0.91 -13.01 -6.01
CA TYR A 94 1.91 -14.08 -6.19
C TYR A 94 2.53 -14.09 -7.59
N GLU A 95 1.83 -13.51 -8.56
CA GLU A 95 2.23 -13.38 -9.96
C GLU A 95 2.23 -11.90 -10.35
N GLY A 96 2.95 -11.57 -11.42
CA GLY A 96 2.93 -10.22 -11.99
C GLY A 96 1.51 -9.81 -12.38
N LEU A 97 1.27 -8.50 -12.37
CA LEU A 97 0.01 -7.94 -12.85
C LEU A 97 -0.11 -8.25 -14.36
N GLY A 98 -1.17 -8.93 -14.79
CA GLY A 98 -1.35 -9.29 -16.21
C GLY A 98 -1.47 -8.07 -17.14
N GLU A 99 -1.31 -8.26 -18.46
CA GLU A 99 -1.22 -7.21 -19.50
C GLU A 99 -2.24 -6.08 -19.34
N ARG A 100 -3.49 -6.41 -19.02
CA ARG A 100 -4.56 -5.42 -18.80
C ARG A 100 -4.20 -4.37 -17.75
N HIS A 101 -3.57 -4.77 -16.65
CA HIS A 101 -3.19 -3.88 -15.56
C HIS A 101 -2.03 -2.97 -15.96
N GLU A 102 -1.10 -3.48 -16.77
CA GLU A 102 -0.02 -2.69 -17.34
C GLU A 102 -0.58 -1.60 -18.25
N ASP A 103 -1.50 -1.96 -19.16
CA ASP A 103 -2.17 -1.02 -20.06
C ASP A 103 -2.94 0.08 -19.31
N GLU A 104 -3.73 -0.29 -18.30
CA GLU A 104 -4.47 0.66 -17.46
C GLU A 104 -3.51 1.60 -16.70
N SER A 105 -2.40 1.07 -16.17
CA SER A 105 -1.38 1.87 -15.47
C SER A 105 -0.65 2.82 -16.43
N ILE A 106 -0.28 2.35 -17.62
CA ILE A 106 0.36 3.17 -18.66
C ILE A 106 -0.58 4.28 -19.14
N ALA A 107 -1.87 3.97 -19.32
CA ALA A 107 -2.87 4.96 -19.72
C ALA A 107 -3.03 6.06 -18.66
N ALA A 108 -3.13 5.68 -17.38
CA ALA A 108 -3.18 6.62 -16.26
C ALA A 108 -1.92 7.49 -16.18
N LEU A 109 -0.74 6.89 -16.30
CA LEU A 109 0.53 7.63 -16.33
C LEU A 109 0.57 8.64 -17.47
N LYS A 110 0.19 8.24 -18.70
CA LYS A 110 0.15 9.14 -19.87
C LYS A 110 -0.75 10.35 -19.66
N ALA A 111 -1.87 10.19 -18.96
CA ALA A 111 -2.78 11.29 -18.64
C ALA A 111 -2.18 12.27 -17.61
N LEU A 112 -1.33 11.78 -16.71
CA LEU A 112 -0.73 12.58 -15.63
C LEU A 112 0.61 13.22 -16.01
N LEU A 113 1.37 12.62 -16.93
CA LEU A 113 2.67 13.11 -17.37
C LEU A 113 2.70 14.61 -17.73
N PRO A 114 1.70 15.19 -18.42
CA PRO A 114 1.70 16.63 -18.73
C PRO A 114 1.69 17.55 -17.50
N MET A 115 1.23 17.06 -16.35
CA MET A 115 1.16 17.81 -15.09
C MET A 115 2.31 17.48 -14.14
N ALA A 116 3.08 16.43 -14.43
CA ALA A 116 4.15 15.95 -13.55
C ALA A 116 5.51 16.52 -13.95
N GLY A 117 6.25 17.09 -12.99
CA GLY A 117 7.63 17.54 -13.20
C GLY A 117 8.66 16.40 -13.16
N SER A 118 8.31 15.25 -12.57
CA SER A 118 9.17 14.08 -12.43
C SER A 118 8.35 12.81 -12.25
N VAL A 119 8.94 11.65 -12.58
CA VAL A 119 8.35 10.33 -12.34
C VAL A 119 9.27 9.53 -11.44
N VAL A 120 8.71 8.86 -10.45
CA VAL A 120 9.40 7.93 -9.55
C VAL A 120 8.83 6.54 -9.79
N ILE A 121 9.70 5.56 -10.06
CA ILE A 121 9.37 4.15 -10.31
C ILE A 121 10.14 3.30 -9.31
#